data_AF-G0UN22-F1
#
_entry.id   AF-G0UN22-F1
#
_cell.length_a   1.000
_cell.length_b   1.000
_cell.length_c   1.000
_cell.angle_alpha   90.00
_cell.angle_beta   90.00
_cell.angle_gamma   90.00
#
_symmetry.space_group_name_H-M   'P 1'
#
loop_
_entity.id
_entity.type
_entity.pdbx_description
1 polymer ?
#
loop_
_entity_poly.entity_id
_entity_poly.type
_entity_poly.pdbx_seq_one_letter_code
_entity_poly.pdbx_strand_id
1 'polypeptide(L)'
;MCDCFALTRLDDAILEALMLRLTSDRNAGVSQHLPDVLKAILERGKGDTHDSQTVREHQHQQRQRGDRRDNSVRAASLTRLLDCADCSGPDTARWLVWARDLGDSMKGLVAGKQQTALKEIADNFKEALEPLLSLLLSAQENGDEAGEEDVKRVGRYKAFYSSAISHTLHAYLSCFGETEQILWLKRCMWRDELRNLLLPFVREEVEPLEKELVYHFQDGRSTARRVEAQHFFSFLVQLYTRFLGNLGTHGWVTSGVAEREGIGTLTTLGSVALASTAVSVFRATYGWRDDSDYLLERDFVVHTVNCIIDFLSMSSGVVHRIAQSLISECLLVPVVFRDYLDTARATIDRAFATGPEVLWRRQFLADTTWCTVPSTAFGLAQGTCHMLRCLEAILRRLMIVFGLLPASASLAWNHTVAPSLEMFVLSIEDAKEKASFGESNVEAITASVELLDAVEAVCRLGEEWRDCLSKFCEAKDMVLTPLEKIACQRDAIRHDVAQSTSEFLRCVLDPTEVSALSLHKLDGILTYATLGPQNAKNILYGAITSSVLSITTAGERANLRECCVLTGMEAVASLLKEAMP
;
A
#
# COMPACT_ATOMS: atom_id res chain seq x y z
N MET A 1 -33.13 22.72 6.82
CA MET A 1 -32.83 21.29 7.04
C MET A 1 -32.76 21.02 8.56
N CYS A 2 -33.81 21.37 9.31
CA CYS A 2 -33.74 21.46 10.78
C CYS A 2 -34.65 20.47 11.55
N ASP A 3 -35.50 19.70 10.88
CA ASP A 3 -36.40 18.76 11.56
C ASP A 3 -35.92 17.29 11.55
N CYS A 4 -34.86 16.94 10.80
CA CYS A 4 -34.29 15.59 10.82
C CYS A 4 -33.46 15.28 12.07
N PHE A 5 -32.95 16.31 12.79
CA PHE A 5 -32.08 16.11 13.96
C PHE A 5 -32.82 15.78 15.26
N ALA A 6 -34.11 16.12 15.35
CA ALA A 6 -34.93 15.82 16.54
C ALA A 6 -35.41 14.36 16.54
N LEU A 7 -35.72 13.81 15.35
CA LEU A 7 -36.12 12.41 15.18
C LEU A 7 -34.95 11.45 15.39
N THR A 8 -33.76 11.74 14.86
CA THR A 8 -32.57 10.89 15.03
C THR A 8 -32.13 10.77 16.49
N ARG A 9 -32.23 11.84 17.29
CA ARG A 9 -31.92 11.78 18.74
C ARG A 9 -32.92 10.96 19.55
N LEU A 10 -34.18 10.93 19.13
CA LEU A 10 -35.21 10.11 19.77
C LEU A 10 -34.99 8.64 19.42
N ASP A 11 -34.62 8.36 18.17
CA ASP A 11 -34.31 7.01 17.68
C ASP A 11 -33.07 6.42 18.37
N ASP A 12 -32.00 7.20 18.55
CA ASP A 12 -30.78 6.77 19.25
C ASP A 12 -31.05 6.45 20.73
N ALA A 13 -31.85 7.27 21.40
CA ALA A 13 -32.21 7.06 22.82
C ALA A 13 -33.11 5.83 23.01
N ILE A 14 -34.01 5.55 22.06
CA ILE A 14 -34.83 4.33 22.06
C ILE A 14 -33.94 3.11 21.81
N LEU A 15 -33.02 3.20 20.85
CA LEU A 15 -32.09 2.10 20.51
C LEU A 15 -31.19 1.75 21.69
N GLU A 16 -30.59 2.75 22.33
CA GLU A 16 -29.69 2.57 23.46
C GLU A 16 -30.43 1.97 24.67
N ALA A 17 -31.64 2.46 24.97
CA ALA A 17 -32.47 1.93 26.05
C ALA A 17 -32.94 0.49 25.80
N LEU A 18 -33.25 0.13 24.55
CA LEU A 18 -33.58 -1.23 24.17
C LEU A 18 -32.37 -2.16 24.23
N MET A 19 -31.20 -1.71 23.78
CA MET A 19 -29.96 -2.48 23.87
C MET A 19 -29.60 -2.79 25.32
N LEU A 20 -29.73 -1.82 26.23
CA LEU A 20 -29.51 -1.99 27.66
C LEU A 20 -30.49 -2.99 28.30
N ARG A 21 -31.77 -2.98 27.89
CA ARG A 21 -32.78 -3.91 28.41
C ARG A 21 -32.60 -5.34 27.89
N LEU A 22 -32.33 -5.50 26.60
CA LEU A 22 -32.09 -6.82 25.97
C LEU A 22 -30.77 -7.46 26.42
N THR A 23 -29.78 -6.66 26.77
CA THR A 23 -28.54 -7.17 27.40
C THR A 23 -28.76 -7.62 28.84
N SER A 24 -29.74 -7.03 29.55
CA SER A 24 -30.10 -7.41 30.92
C SER A 24 -31.03 -8.63 31.01
N ASP A 25 -31.86 -8.90 30.00
CA ASP A 25 -32.72 -10.09 29.94
C ASP A 25 -32.69 -10.71 28.54
N ARG A 26 -31.75 -11.66 28.35
CA ARG A 26 -31.41 -12.22 27.03
C ARG A 26 -32.48 -13.14 26.42
N ASN A 27 -33.50 -13.53 27.18
CA ASN A 27 -34.54 -14.47 26.72
C ASN A 27 -35.82 -13.77 26.25
N ALA A 28 -35.93 -12.46 26.48
CA ALA A 28 -37.11 -11.69 26.11
C ALA A 28 -36.93 -11.02 24.74
N GLY A 29 -37.98 -11.09 23.92
CA GLY A 29 -37.96 -10.52 22.56
C GLY A 29 -38.15 -9.00 22.56
N VAL A 30 -37.61 -8.32 21.54
CA VAL A 30 -37.76 -6.86 21.31
C VAL A 30 -39.21 -6.38 21.49
N SER A 31 -40.18 -7.17 21.01
CA SER A 31 -41.62 -6.88 21.10
C SER A 31 -42.18 -6.82 22.53
N GLN A 32 -41.52 -7.45 23.50
CA GLN A 32 -41.94 -7.46 24.90
C GLN A 32 -41.42 -6.24 25.67
N HIS A 33 -40.28 -5.66 25.26
CA HIS A 33 -39.64 -4.52 25.95
C HIS A 33 -39.91 -3.16 25.32
N LEU A 34 -40.20 -3.12 24.02
CA LEU A 34 -40.48 -1.89 23.29
C LEU A 34 -41.66 -1.08 23.89
N PRO A 35 -42.79 -1.69 24.33
CA PRO A 35 -43.89 -0.94 24.94
C PRO A 35 -43.49 -0.27 26.27
N ASP A 36 -42.70 -0.95 27.11
CA ASP A 36 -42.25 -0.43 28.41
C ASP A 36 -41.21 0.67 28.26
N VAL A 37 -40.30 0.56 27.27
CA VAL A 37 -39.30 1.59 26.96
C VAL A 37 -39.98 2.85 26.43
N LEU A 38 -40.94 2.70 25.51
CA LEU A 38 -41.71 3.84 25.00
C LEU A 38 -42.57 4.49 26.10
N LYS A 39 -43.18 3.70 26.98
CA LYS A 39 -43.92 4.20 28.14
C LYS A 39 -43.02 4.95 29.12
N ALA A 40 -41.82 4.45 29.41
CA ALA A 40 -40.85 5.11 30.30
C ALA A 40 -40.31 6.43 29.71
N ILE A 41 -40.17 6.52 28.39
CA ILE A 41 -39.76 7.75 27.69
C ILE A 41 -40.90 8.77 27.68
N LEU A 42 -42.15 8.32 27.49
CA LEU A 42 -43.35 9.17 27.55
C LEU A 42 -43.65 9.67 28.98
N GLU A 43 -43.44 8.84 30.01
CA GLU A 43 -43.61 9.21 31.42
C GLU A 43 -42.49 10.14 31.91
N ARG A 44 -41.26 10.05 31.35
CA ARG A 44 -40.18 11.04 31.58
C ARG A 44 -40.53 12.47 31.16
N GLY A 45 -41.52 12.65 30.28
CA GLY A 45 -42.03 13.96 29.86
C GLY A 45 -43.09 14.55 30.79
N LYS A 46 -43.66 13.75 31.71
CA LYS A 46 -44.76 14.17 32.60
C LYS A 46 -44.70 13.44 33.94
N GLY A 47 -43.87 13.89 34.88
CA GLY A 47 -43.99 13.45 36.28
C GLY A 47 -42.79 13.70 37.18
N ASP A 48 -42.97 14.64 38.11
CA ASP A 48 -42.35 14.78 39.44
C ASP A 48 -40.82 14.74 39.56
N THR A 49 -40.21 15.79 39.04
CA THR A 49 -38.86 16.28 39.31
C THR A 49 -38.82 17.17 40.56
N HIS A 50 -38.59 16.61 41.75
CA HIS A 50 -38.05 17.47 42.82
C HIS A 50 -37.06 16.86 43.81
N ASP A 51 -37.10 15.56 44.12
CA ASP A 51 -36.20 14.99 45.16
C ASP A 51 -35.09 14.05 44.65
N SER A 52 -35.24 13.44 43.48
CA SER A 52 -34.17 12.60 42.89
C SER A 52 -33.20 13.39 42.01
N GLN A 53 -33.60 14.59 41.60
CA GLN A 53 -32.79 15.48 40.77
C GLN A 53 -31.80 16.28 41.61
N THR A 54 -32.20 16.72 42.81
CA THR A 54 -31.34 17.43 43.76
C THR A 54 -30.20 16.56 44.29
N VAL A 55 -30.41 15.26 44.54
CA VAL A 55 -29.34 14.34 44.99
C VAL A 55 -28.35 14.00 43.87
N ARG A 56 -28.83 13.79 42.63
CA ARG A 56 -27.95 13.62 41.46
C ARG A 56 -27.22 14.90 41.10
N GLU A 57 -27.88 16.06 41.17
CA GLU A 57 -27.26 17.38 40.96
C GLU A 57 -26.27 17.71 42.07
N HIS A 58 -26.53 17.37 43.34
CA HIS A 58 -25.59 17.57 44.43
C HIS A 58 -24.38 16.64 44.33
N GLN A 59 -24.55 15.37 43.95
CA GLN A 59 -23.43 14.48 43.69
C GLN A 59 -22.62 14.89 42.46
N HIS A 60 -23.29 15.38 41.40
CA HIS A 60 -22.61 15.85 40.20
C HIS A 60 -21.90 17.19 40.46
N GLN A 61 -22.48 18.10 41.23
CA GLN A 61 -21.84 19.34 41.68
C GLN A 61 -20.69 19.09 42.67
N GLN A 62 -20.80 18.10 43.56
CA GLN A 62 -19.69 17.73 44.47
C GLN A 62 -18.53 17.08 43.70
N ARG A 63 -18.80 16.21 42.72
CA ARG A 63 -17.78 15.67 41.82
C ARG A 63 -17.13 16.78 40.98
N GLN A 64 -17.92 17.66 40.37
CA GLN A 64 -17.41 18.81 39.61
C GLN A 64 -16.58 19.78 40.48
N ARG A 65 -16.97 19.99 41.75
CA ARG A 65 -16.19 20.80 42.70
C ARG A 65 -14.88 20.12 43.11
N GLY A 66 -14.89 18.79 43.27
CA GLY A 66 -13.68 17.99 43.52
C GLY A 66 -12.73 18.02 42.33
N ASP A 67 -13.23 17.74 41.14
CA ASP A 67 -12.47 17.77 39.88
C ASP A 67 -11.89 19.16 39.62
N ARG A 68 -12.66 20.25 39.82
CA ARG A 68 -12.15 21.62 39.71
C ARG A 68 -11.06 21.94 40.72
N ARG A 69 -11.18 21.45 41.96
CA ARG A 69 -10.17 21.66 43.01
C ARG A 69 -8.88 20.92 42.66
N ASP A 70 -8.97 19.67 42.20
CA ASP A 70 -7.82 18.89 41.77
C ASP A 70 -7.18 19.47 40.49
N ASN A 71 -7.98 19.93 39.53
CA ASN A 71 -7.50 20.62 38.33
C ASN A 71 -6.80 21.93 38.68
N SER A 72 -7.29 22.70 39.67
CA SER A 72 -6.64 23.93 40.11
C SER A 72 -5.28 23.68 40.79
N VAL A 73 -5.15 22.58 41.54
CA VAL A 73 -3.87 22.15 42.15
C VAL A 73 -2.87 21.71 41.06
N ARG A 74 -3.36 21.01 40.04
CA ARG A 74 -2.56 20.59 38.88
C ARG A 74 -2.15 21.77 38.01
N ALA A 75 -3.03 22.74 37.77
CA ALA A 75 -2.70 23.99 37.10
C ALA A 75 -1.58 24.74 37.83
N ALA A 76 -1.67 24.86 39.17
CA ALA A 76 -0.61 25.47 39.97
C ALA A 76 0.72 24.68 39.91
N SER A 77 0.65 23.35 39.82
CA SER A 77 1.84 22.50 39.63
C SER A 77 2.47 22.70 38.24
N LEU A 78 1.64 22.79 37.19
CA LEU A 78 2.07 23.04 35.81
C LEU A 78 2.68 24.44 35.67
N THR A 79 2.11 25.46 36.29
CA THR A 79 2.69 26.81 36.33
C THR A 79 4.06 26.79 37.02
N ARG A 80 4.23 26.07 38.13
CA ARG A 80 5.55 25.93 38.78
C ARG A 80 6.56 25.18 37.92
N LEU A 81 6.12 24.13 37.22
CA LEU A 81 6.98 23.40 36.27
C LEU A 81 7.38 24.31 35.10
N LEU A 82 6.47 25.17 34.63
CA LEU A 82 6.71 26.16 33.60
C LEU A 82 7.69 27.25 34.06
N ASP A 83 7.53 27.79 35.27
CA ASP A 83 8.43 28.80 35.84
C ASP A 83 9.85 28.24 36.01
N CYS A 84 9.96 26.97 36.43
CA CYS A 84 11.22 26.25 36.49
C CYS A 84 11.83 26.05 35.08
N ALA A 85 11.00 25.65 34.12
CA ALA A 85 11.33 25.48 32.70
C ALA A 85 11.79 26.79 32.03
N ASP A 86 11.23 27.93 32.42
CA ASP A 86 11.65 29.27 31.97
C ASP A 86 13.07 29.63 32.45
N CYS A 87 13.56 28.99 33.51
CA CYS A 87 14.91 29.20 34.04
C CYS A 87 15.97 28.23 33.46
N SER A 88 15.61 27.26 32.61
CA SER A 88 16.62 26.38 31.95
C SER A 88 16.19 25.98 30.53
N GLY A 89 17.13 26.02 29.58
CA GLY A 89 16.83 25.70 28.17
C GLY A 89 16.44 24.23 27.92
N PRO A 90 15.77 23.95 26.78
CA PRO A 90 15.29 22.61 26.43
C PRO A 90 16.39 21.55 26.27
N ASP A 91 17.63 21.95 25.98
CA ASP A 91 18.78 21.04 25.85
C ASP A 91 19.46 20.70 27.19
N THR A 92 18.90 21.12 28.32
CA THR A 92 19.49 20.87 29.64
C THR A 92 19.01 19.55 30.25
N ALA A 93 19.87 18.85 30.99
CA ALA A 93 19.49 17.64 31.72
C ALA A 93 18.31 17.87 32.71
N ARG A 94 18.12 19.12 33.17
CA ARG A 94 16.99 19.53 34.01
C ARG A 94 15.67 19.57 33.25
N TRP A 95 15.68 19.98 31.99
CA TRP A 95 14.50 19.96 31.13
C TRP A 95 13.92 18.56 30.96
N LEU A 96 14.79 17.56 30.80
CA LEU A 96 14.36 16.15 30.71
C LEU A 96 13.65 15.66 31.98
N VAL A 97 14.08 16.13 33.15
CA VAL A 97 13.41 15.82 34.43
C VAL A 97 12.03 16.46 34.47
N TRP A 98 11.90 17.73 34.08
CA TRP A 98 10.60 18.41 34.06
C TRP A 98 9.66 17.87 32.99
N ALA A 99 10.16 17.46 31.83
CA ALA A 99 9.37 16.79 30.80
C ALA A 99 8.79 15.46 31.31
N ARG A 100 9.56 14.72 32.11
CA ARG A 100 9.09 13.50 32.78
C ARG A 100 8.02 13.80 33.84
N ASP A 101 8.26 14.78 34.71
CA ASP A 101 7.32 15.19 35.76
C ASP A 101 5.99 15.71 35.14
N LEU A 102 6.09 16.41 34.01
CA LEU A 102 4.95 16.80 33.18
C LEU A 102 4.22 15.57 32.65
N GLY A 103 4.94 14.62 32.06
CA GLY A 103 4.37 13.37 31.53
C GLY A 103 3.62 12.57 32.60
N ASP A 104 4.18 12.44 33.80
CA ASP A 104 3.55 11.73 34.92
C ASP A 104 2.31 12.48 35.44
N SER A 105 2.38 13.82 35.49
CA SER A 105 1.23 14.68 35.84
C SER A 105 0.08 14.53 34.83
N MET A 106 0.40 14.49 33.53
CA MET A 106 -0.60 14.33 32.46
C MET A 106 -1.17 12.91 32.42
N LYS A 107 -0.38 11.86 32.65
CA LYS A 107 -0.87 10.48 32.79
C LYS A 107 -1.85 10.34 33.95
N GLY A 108 -1.61 11.03 35.06
CA GLY A 108 -2.51 11.08 36.22
C GLY A 108 -3.87 11.75 35.95
N LEU A 109 -4.04 12.46 34.83
CA LEU A 109 -5.34 13.01 34.39
C LEU A 109 -6.19 11.99 33.62
N VAL A 110 -5.55 10.96 33.03
CA VAL A 110 -6.20 9.87 32.30
C VAL A 110 -6.38 8.61 33.17
N ALA A 111 -5.59 8.47 34.23
CA ALA A 111 -5.65 7.33 35.15
C ALA A 111 -7.05 7.13 35.75
N GLY A 112 -7.63 5.94 35.56
CA GLY A 112 -8.97 5.58 36.05
C GLY A 112 -10.14 6.09 35.20
N LYS A 113 -9.87 6.80 34.10
CA LYS A 113 -10.85 7.42 33.18
C LYS A 113 -10.92 6.71 31.82
N GLN A 114 -10.69 5.39 31.81
CA GLN A 114 -10.60 4.58 30.58
C GLN A 114 -11.91 4.46 29.78
N GLN A 115 -13.05 4.79 30.39
CA GLN A 115 -14.39 4.75 29.76
C GLN A 115 -15.03 6.13 29.54
N THR A 116 -14.37 7.22 29.93
CA THR A 116 -14.91 8.59 29.73
C THR A 116 -14.61 9.10 28.31
N ALA A 117 -15.53 9.89 27.77
CA ALA A 117 -15.37 10.48 26.44
C ALA A 117 -14.12 11.39 26.38
N LEU A 118 -13.39 11.37 25.25
CA LEU A 118 -12.20 12.21 25.07
C LEU A 118 -12.48 13.68 25.35
N LYS A 119 -13.69 14.14 25.02
CA LYS A 119 -14.12 15.51 25.29
C LYS A 119 -14.08 15.88 26.77
N GLU A 120 -14.52 15.00 27.66
CA GLU A 120 -14.49 15.23 29.11
C GLU A 120 -13.05 15.24 29.65
N ILE A 121 -12.21 14.40 29.07
CA ILE A 121 -10.78 14.35 29.35
C ILE A 121 -10.12 15.66 28.88
N ALA A 122 -10.42 16.10 27.65
CA ALA A 122 -9.93 17.33 27.03
C ALA A 122 -10.35 18.60 27.78
N ASP A 123 -11.58 18.66 28.31
CA ASP A 123 -12.05 19.79 29.11
C ASP A 123 -11.28 19.91 30.43
N ASN A 124 -10.98 18.79 31.10
CA ASN A 124 -10.11 18.78 32.30
C ASN A 124 -8.69 19.24 31.97
N PHE A 125 -8.16 18.82 30.81
CA PHE A 125 -6.85 19.26 30.33
C PHE A 125 -6.82 20.74 29.97
N LYS A 126 -7.91 21.25 29.39
CA LYS A 126 -8.05 22.67 29.10
C LYS A 126 -7.99 23.47 30.40
N GLU A 127 -8.77 23.09 31.42
CA GLU A 127 -8.73 23.77 32.73
C GLU A 127 -7.32 23.77 33.35
N ALA A 128 -6.57 22.67 33.20
CA ALA A 128 -5.20 22.57 33.71
C ALA A 128 -4.18 23.40 32.91
N LEU A 129 -4.35 23.52 31.59
CA LEU A 129 -3.44 24.23 30.67
C LEU A 129 -3.87 25.67 30.36
N GLU A 130 -5.02 26.12 30.84
CA GLU A 130 -5.61 27.44 30.54
C GLU A 130 -4.63 28.62 30.72
N PRO A 131 -3.78 28.68 31.77
CA PRO A 131 -2.81 29.76 31.92
C PRO A 131 -1.81 29.82 30.77
N LEU A 132 -1.33 28.66 30.29
CA LEU A 132 -0.40 28.57 29.18
C LEU A 132 -1.10 28.84 27.85
N LEU A 133 -2.31 28.32 27.68
CA LEU A 133 -3.15 28.56 26.50
C LEU A 133 -3.40 30.06 26.29
N SER A 134 -3.75 30.77 27.36
CA SER A 134 -3.98 32.23 27.34
C SER A 134 -2.72 33.01 26.95
N LEU A 135 -1.55 32.59 27.45
CA LEU A 135 -0.27 33.19 27.10
C LEU A 135 0.10 32.95 25.63
N LEU A 136 -0.12 31.75 25.11
CA LEU A 136 0.17 31.44 23.70
C LEU A 136 -0.73 32.21 22.75
N LEU A 137 -2.03 32.30 23.05
CA LEU A 137 -2.99 33.05 22.23
C LEU A 137 -2.71 34.56 22.26
N SER A 138 -2.39 35.12 23.43
CA SER A 138 -2.05 36.55 23.54
C SER A 138 -0.71 36.90 22.89
N ALA A 139 0.27 35.99 22.90
CA ALA A 139 1.53 36.17 22.18
C ALA A 139 1.34 36.16 20.64
N GLN A 140 0.41 35.36 20.14
CA GLN A 140 0.06 35.34 18.70
C GLN A 140 -0.66 36.62 18.24
N GLU A 141 -1.41 37.28 19.13
CA GLU A 141 -2.15 38.52 18.81
C GLU A 141 -1.26 39.78 18.85
N ASN A 142 -0.14 39.75 19.58
CA ASN A 142 0.76 40.89 19.79
C ASN A 142 2.15 40.71 19.13
N GLY A 143 2.29 39.74 18.21
CA GLY A 143 3.60 39.22 17.75
C GLY A 143 4.49 40.17 16.93
N ASP A 144 3.98 41.30 16.45
CA ASP A 144 4.72 42.20 15.56
C ASP A 144 5.74 43.12 16.29
N GLU A 145 5.74 43.15 17.63
CA GLU A 145 6.61 44.03 18.44
C GLU A 145 7.53 43.28 19.45
N ALA A 146 7.62 41.95 19.37
CA ALA A 146 8.33 41.14 20.36
C ALA A 146 9.87 41.15 20.18
N GLY A 147 10.61 41.34 21.28
CA GLY A 147 12.07 41.24 21.30
C GLY A 147 12.59 39.81 21.17
N GLU A 148 13.89 39.63 20.88
CA GLU A 148 14.50 38.30 20.69
C GLU A 148 14.35 37.36 21.91
N GLU A 149 14.36 37.92 23.12
CA GLU A 149 14.14 37.15 24.36
C GLU A 149 12.69 36.68 24.51
N ASP A 150 11.71 37.49 24.10
CA ASP A 150 10.29 37.14 24.15
C ASP A 150 9.97 36.03 23.13
N VAL A 151 10.57 36.09 21.94
CA VAL A 151 10.45 35.01 20.93
C VAL A 151 11.00 33.68 21.45
N LYS A 152 12.18 33.70 22.09
CA LYS A 152 12.76 32.48 22.71
C LYS A 152 11.92 31.97 23.87
N ARG A 153 11.27 32.86 24.62
CA ARG A 153 10.37 32.50 25.72
C ARG A 153 9.08 31.84 25.22
N VAL A 154 8.43 32.43 24.21
CA VAL A 154 7.24 31.86 23.56
C VAL A 154 7.55 30.50 22.93
N GLY A 155 8.72 30.33 22.30
CA GLY A 155 9.16 29.03 21.79
C GLY A 155 9.24 27.95 22.87
N ARG A 156 9.72 28.28 24.08
CA ARG A 156 9.75 27.34 25.22
C ARG A 156 8.34 26.99 25.73
N TYR A 157 7.42 27.95 25.74
CA TYR A 157 6.02 27.69 26.09
C TYR A 157 5.34 26.77 25.09
N LYS A 158 5.60 26.97 23.79
CA LYS A 158 5.09 26.09 22.73
C LYS A 158 5.63 24.67 22.87
N ALA A 159 6.92 24.51 23.13
CA ALA A 159 7.54 23.20 23.39
C ALA A 159 6.96 22.50 24.63
N PHE A 160 6.73 23.25 25.71
CA PHE A 160 6.11 22.72 26.92
C PHE A 160 4.66 22.29 26.65
N TYR A 161 3.91 23.12 25.91
CA TYR A 161 2.53 22.82 25.52
C TYR A 161 2.42 21.59 24.63
N SER A 162 3.27 21.51 23.60
CA SER A 162 3.28 20.39 22.66
C SER A 162 3.59 19.08 23.37
N SER A 163 4.56 19.10 24.28
CA SER A 163 4.88 17.97 25.14
C SER A 163 3.70 17.57 26.02
N ALA A 164 3.04 18.52 26.67
CA ALA A 164 1.89 18.26 27.54
C ALA A 164 0.74 17.58 26.78
N ILE A 165 0.36 18.13 25.62
CA ILE A 165 -0.69 17.55 24.75
C ILE A 165 -0.30 16.15 24.29
N SER A 166 0.95 15.96 23.89
CA SER A 166 1.44 14.70 23.35
C SER A 166 1.38 13.56 24.38
N HIS A 167 1.82 13.81 25.61
CA HIS A 167 1.75 12.84 26.70
C HIS A 167 0.31 12.46 27.03
N THR A 168 -0.60 13.44 27.03
CA THR A 168 -2.02 13.23 27.23
C THR A 168 -2.65 12.35 26.16
N LEU A 169 -2.40 12.68 24.90
CA LEU A 169 -2.98 11.94 23.79
C LEU A 169 -2.40 10.54 23.71
N HIS A 170 -1.11 10.38 24.01
CA HIS A 170 -0.50 9.06 24.12
C HIS A 170 -1.16 8.22 25.24
N ALA A 171 -1.37 8.80 26.42
CA ALA A 171 -2.04 8.13 27.53
C ALA A 171 -3.48 7.73 27.17
N TYR A 172 -4.23 8.61 26.51
CA TYR A 172 -5.58 8.30 26.04
C TYR A 172 -5.60 7.20 24.97
N LEU A 173 -4.79 7.36 23.93
CA LEU A 173 -4.75 6.44 22.78
C LEU A 173 -4.24 5.05 23.18
N SER A 174 -3.36 4.94 24.17
CA SER A 174 -2.87 3.65 24.69
C SER A 174 -3.98 2.72 25.22
N CYS A 175 -5.18 3.24 25.46
CA CYS A 175 -6.34 2.46 25.87
C CYS A 175 -7.06 1.75 24.69
N PHE A 176 -6.72 2.10 23.44
CA PHE A 176 -7.34 1.60 22.22
C PHE A 176 -6.40 0.71 21.42
N GLY A 177 -6.95 -0.21 20.62
CA GLY A 177 -6.16 -0.99 19.68
C GLY A 177 -5.53 -0.10 18.59
N GLU A 178 -4.38 -0.51 18.04
CA GLU A 178 -3.66 0.26 17.01
C GLU A 178 -4.57 0.64 15.81
N THR A 179 -5.40 -0.31 15.35
CA THR A 179 -6.37 -0.08 14.27
C THR A 179 -7.39 1.00 14.60
N GLU A 180 -7.91 1.02 15.84
CA GLU A 180 -8.89 2.01 16.29
C GLU A 180 -8.26 3.40 16.38
N GLN A 181 -7.03 3.50 16.87
CA GLN A 181 -6.27 4.75 16.92
C GLN A 181 -6.06 5.33 15.50
N ILE A 182 -5.65 4.51 14.54
CA ILE A 182 -5.45 4.92 13.15
C ILE A 182 -6.77 5.40 12.54
N LEU A 183 -7.88 4.69 12.77
CA LEU A 183 -9.20 5.07 12.27
C LEU A 183 -9.68 6.39 12.89
N TRP A 184 -9.51 6.57 14.19
CA TRP A 184 -9.86 7.81 14.90
C TRP A 184 -9.08 9.01 14.36
N LEU A 185 -7.78 8.84 14.11
CA LEU A 185 -6.95 9.88 13.49
C LEU A 185 -7.44 10.22 12.07
N LYS A 186 -7.60 9.22 11.20
CA LYS A 186 -8.03 9.40 9.80
C LYS A 186 -9.40 10.07 9.67
N ARG A 187 -10.36 9.69 10.52
CA ARG A 187 -11.73 10.24 10.52
C ARG A 187 -11.81 11.68 11.02
N CYS A 188 -10.70 12.24 11.50
CA CYS A 188 -10.66 13.59 12.05
C CYS A 188 -11.65 13.85 13.19
N MET A 189 -12.13 12.80 13.89
CA MET A 189 -13.08 12.92 15.01
C MET A 189 -12.52 13.81 16.13
N TRP A 190 -11.20 13.79 16.27
CA TRP A 190 -10.41 14.59 17.18
C TRP A 190 -10.53 16.11 16.95
N ARG A 191 -10.87 16.58 15.74
CA ARG A 191 -10.92 18.01 15.42
C ARG A 191 -11.92 18.74 16.31
N ASP A 192 -13.09 18.13 16.56
CA ASP A 192 -14.13 18.71 17.41
C ASP A 192 -13.85 18.46 18.90
N GLU A 193 -13.37 17.25 19.23
CA GLU A 193 -13.09 16.85 20.62
C GLU A 193 -11.94 17.64 21.24
N LEU A 194 -10.92 17.98 20.45
CA LEU A 194 -9.70 18.65 20.88
C LEU A 194 -9.60 20.10 20.39
N ARG A 195 -10.65 20.63 19.76
CA ARG A 195 -10.63 21.93 19.05
C ARG A 195 -9.94 23.04 19.84
N ASN A 196 -10.32 23.20 21.11
CA ASN A 196 -9.82 24.28 21.96
C ASN A 196 -8.36 24.07 22.39
N LEU A 197 -7.94 22.82 22.59
CA LEU A 197 -6.56 22.47 22.94
C LEU A 197 -5.63 22.59 21.73
N LEU A 198 -6.11 22.28 20.54
CA LEU A 198 -5.29 22.35 19.33
C LEU A 198 -5.32 23.74 18.69
N LEU A 199 -6.17 24.65 19.18
CA LEU A 199 -6.40 25.96 18.56
C LEU A 199 -5.12 26.78 18.32
N PRO A 200 -4.21 26.97 19.29
CA PRO A 200 -3.00 27.78 19.06
C PRO A 200 -2.10 27.15 18.00
N PHE A 201 -2.00 25.82 17.99
CA PHE A 201 -1.20 25.06 17.03
C PHE A 201 -1.81 25.09 15.62
N VAL A 202 -3.11 24.80 15.50
CA VAL A 202 -3.81 24.75 14.21
C VAL A 202 -3.83 26.13 13.57
N ARG A 203 -4.10 27.19 14.34
CA ARG A 203 -4.17 28.57 13.84
C ARG A 203 -2.85 29.05 13.27
N GLU A 204 -1.73 28.63 13.86
CA GLU A 204 -0.39 29.08 13.48
C GLU A 204 0.24 28.19 12.40
N GLU A 205 0.13 26.87 12.51
CA GLU A 205 0.89 25.93 11.68
C GLU A 205 0.10 25.30 10.54
N VAL A 206 -1.22 25.11 10.72
CA VAL A 206 -2.05 24.31 9.80
C VAL A 206 -2.95 25.20 8.95
N GLU A 207 -3.71 26.09 9.59
CA GLU A 207 -4.70 26.95 8.94
C GLU A 207 -4.09 27.85 7.83
N PRO A 208 -2.90 28.46 7.99
CA PRO A 208 -2.30 29.23 6.90
C PRO A 208 -2.00 28.38 5.67
N LEU A 209 -1.52 27.15 5.88
CA LEU A 209 -1.21 26.21 4.80
C LEU A 209 -2.47 25.67 4.12
N GLU A 210 -3.53 25.40 4.90
CA GLU A 210 -4.84 25.02 4.37
C GLU A 210 -5.43 26.15 3.50
N LYS A 211 -5.38 27.40 3.97
CA LYS A 211 -5.83 28.58 3.21
C LYS A 211 -5.02 28.78 1.94
N GLU A 212 -3.70 28.61 2.01
CA GLU A 212 -2.82 28.71 0.85
C GLU A 212 -3.17 27.63 -0.20
N LEU A 213 -3.40 26.38 0.24
CA LEU A 213 -3.79 25.29 -0.64
C LEU A 213 -5.12 25.59 -1.35
N VAL A 214 -6.14 26.05 -0.62
CA VAL A 214 -7.44 26.44 -1.17
C VAL A 214 -7.30 27.60 -2.15
N TYR A 215 -6.47 28.59 -1.83
CA TYR A 215 -6.27 29.77 -2.67
C TYR A 215 -5.66 29.43 -4.04
N HIS A 216 -4.65 28.54 -4.05
CA HIS A 216 -3.98 28.13 -5.28
C HIS A 216 -4.78 27.11 -6.09
N PHE A 217 -5.57 26.26 -5.44
CA PHE A 217 -6.34 25.22 -6.11
C PHE A 217 -7.83 25.45 -5.91
N GLN A 218 -8.36 26.40 -6.67
CA GLN A 218 -9.78 26.69 -6.80
C GLN A 218 -10.11 26.87 -8.28
N ASP A 219 -11.38 26.68 -8.62
CA ASP A 219 -11.87 26.83 -9.99
C ASP A 219 -11.50 28.20 -10.57
N GLY A 220 -11.03 28.20 -11.83
CA GLY A 220 -10.62 29.41 -12.55
C GLY A 220 -9.17 29.86 -12.32
N ARG A 221 -8.40 29.20 -11.44
CA ARG A 221 -6.96 29.45 -11.31
C ARG A 221 -6.15 28.70 -12.36
N SER A 222 -5.07 29.31 -12.86
CA SER A 222 -4.15 28.68 -13.81
C SER A 222 -3.42 27.45 -13.24
N THR A 223 -3.30 27.38 -11.91
CA THR A 223 -2.70 26.29 -11.13
C THR A 223 -3.62 25.08 -10.96
N ALA A 224 -4.91 25.23 -11.26
CA ALA A 224 -5.96 24.20 -11.10
C ALA A 224 -6.33 23.52 -12.42
N ARG A 225 -5.34 23.28 -13.30
CA ARG A 225 -5.57 22.65 -14.61
C ARG A 225 -5.71 21.15 -14.47
N ARG A 226 -6.82 20.61 -14.98
CA ARG A 226 -7.15 19.17 -14.88
C ARG A 226 -6.09 18.25 -15.45
N VAL A 227 -5.51 18.63 -16.59
CA VAL A 227 -4.43 17.89 -17.27
C VAL A 227 -3.09 17.95 -16.52
N GLU A 228 -2.99 18.77 -15.48
CA GLU A 228 -1.77 19.02 -14.74
C GLU A 228 -1.89 18.67 -13.24
N ALA A 229 -2.59 17.58 -12.91
CA ALA A 229 -2.76 17.11 -11.53
C ALA A 229 -1.45 16.94 -10.74
N GLN A 230 -0.32 16.69 -11.42
CA GLN A 230 1.01 16.65 -10.82
C GLN A 230 1.37 17.94 -10.06
N HIS A 231 0.92 19.11 -10.51
CA HIS A 231 1.22 20.39 -9.86
C HIS A 231 0.59 20.49 -8.47
N PHE A 232 -0.61 19.92 -8.29
CA PHE A 232 -1.24 19.81 -6.97
C PHE A 232 -0.37 19.04 -5.99
N PHE A 233 0.09 17.86 -6.41
CA PHE A 233 0.88 17.00 -5.53
C PHE A 233 2.29 17.55 -5.27
N SER A 234 2.95 18.15 -6.27
CA SER A 234 4.22 18.84 -6.05
C SER A 234 4.08 19.99 -5.06
N PHE A 235 3.01 20.78 -5.17
CA PHE A 235 2.72 21.86 -4.22
C PHE A 235 2.42 21.32 -2.82
N LEU A 236 1.69 20.21 -2.73
CA LEU A 236 1.39 19.56 -1.46
C LEU A 236 2.67 19.10 -0.74
N VAL A 237 3.63 18.50 -1.46
CA VAL A 237 4.94 18.16 -0.86
C VAL A 237 5.65 19.41 -0.34
N GLN A 238 5.63 20.52 -1.08
CA GLN A 238 6.23 21.79 -0.62
C GLN A 238 5.54 22.34 0.63
N LEU A 239 4.21 22.22 0.73
CA LEU A 239 3.47 22.59 1.94
C LEU A 239 3.89 21.74 3.15
N TYR A 240 4.02 20.42 2.98
CA TYR A 240 4.46 19.55 4.06
C TYR A 240 5.92 19.78 4.47
N THR A 241 6.81 20.05 3.53
CA THR A 241 8.20 20.43 3.84
C THR A 241 8.25 21.73 4.64
N ARG A 242 7.44 22.74 4.26
CA ARG A 242 7.31 23.98 5.02
C ARG A 242 6.69 23.74 6.39
N PHE A 243 5.63 22.94 6.48
CA PHE A 243 5.02 22.55 7.75
C PHE A 243 6.08 21.97 8.71
N LEU A 244 6.85 20.97 8.29
CA LEU A 244 7.91 20.39 9.12
C LEU A 244 8.99 21.40 9.50
N GLY A 245 9.40 22.29 8.57
CA GLY A 245 10.35 23.36 8.86
C GLY A 245 9.84 24.39 9.86
N ASN A 246 8.56 24.76 9.76
CA ASN A 246 7.88 25.70 10.64
C ASN A 246 7.76 25.14 12.06
N LEU A 247 7.45 23.84 12.22
CA LEU A 247 7.37 23.20 13.54
C LEU A 247 8.66 23.37 14.37
N GLY A 248 9.82 23.22 13.74
CA GLY A 248 11.11 23.43 14.39
C GLY A 248 11.41 24.92 14.65
N THR A 249 11.22 25.77 13.62
CA THR A 249 11.56 27.19 13.71
C THR A 249 10.64 27.97 14.66
N HIS A 250 9.37 27.61 14.74
CA HIS A 250 8.39 28.25 15.63
C HIS A 250 8.39 27.67 17.05
N GLY A 251 9.22 26.67 17.33
CA GLY A 251 9.45 26.13 18.68
C GLY A 251 8.42 25.09 19.14
N TRP A 252 7.66 24.47 18.23
CA TRP A 252 6.75 23.37 18.56
C TRP A 252 7.49 22.06 18.84
N VAL A 253 8.73 21.94 18.35
CA VAL A 253 9.60 20.76 18.47
C VAL A 253 10.95 21.17 19.07
N THR A 254 11.42 20.45 20.10
CA THR A 254 12.74 20.67 20.71
C THR A 254 13.79 19.72 20.15
N SER A 255 14.99 20.23 19.84
CA SER A 255 16.16 19.40 19.53
C SER A 255 16.54 18.50 20.70
N GLY A 256 16.91 17.25 20.43
CA GLY A 256 17.61 16.40 21.41
C GLY A 256 16.75 15.58 22.40
N VAL A 257 15.46 15.88 22.57
CA VAL A 257 14.54 15.00 23.32
C VAL A 257 13.89 14.06 22.32
N ALA A 258 14.46 12.88 22.20
CA ALA A 258 14.18 11.87 21.18
C ALA A 258 12.70 11.75 20.78
N GLU A 259 12.52 11.46 19.50
CA GLU A 259 11.36 10.94 18.77
C GLU A 259 10.62 9.75 19.42
N ARG A 260 10.92 9.39 20.69
CA ARG A 260 10.44 8.20 21.38
C ARG A 260 9.19 8.38 22.25
N GLU A 261 8.78 9.60 22.64
CA GLU A 261 7.75 9.73 23.70
C GLU A 261 6.64 10.78 23.46
N GLY A 262 6.32 11.14 22.20
CA GLY A 262 5.04 11.80 21.89
C GLY A 262 5.10 13.04 20.99
N ILE A 263 6.28 13.59 20.69
CA ILE A 263 6.43 14.76 19.81
C ILE A 263 5.88 14.50 18.37
N GLY A 264 5.62 13.24 18.01
CA GLY A 264 4.93 12.88 16.78
C GLY A 264 3.42 13.17 16.76
N THR A 265 2.75 13.41 17.89
CA THR A 265 1.28 13.49 17.92
C THR A 265 0.75 14.78 17.29
N LEU A 266 1.27 15.96 17.63
CA LEU A 266 0.85 17.21 16.97
C LEU A 266 1.23 17.22 15.49
N THR A 267 2.43 16.76 15.15
CA THR A 267 2.87 16.59 13.76
C THR A 267 1.93 15.66 12.99
N THR A 268 1.48 14.57 13.60
CA THR A 268 0.51 13.63 13.03
C THR A 268 -0.84 14.32 12.83
N LEU A 269 -1.38 14.97 13.85
CA LEU A 269 -2.68 15.65 13.79
C LEU A 269 -2.68 16.77 12.74
N GLY A 270 -1.67 17.62 12.74
CA GLY A 270 -1.50 18.68 11.74
C GLY A 270 -1.34 18.11 10.34
N SER A 271 -0.55 17.03 10.18
CA SER A 271 -0.38 16.38 8.89
C SER A 271 -1.68 15.77 8.36
N VAL A 272 -2.46 15.13 9.23
CA VAL A 272 -3.76 14.53 8.91
C VAL A 272 -4.80 15.61 8.61
N ALA A 273 -4.78 16.72 9.34
CA ALA A 273 -5.62 17.87 9.06
C ALA A 273 -5.36 18.42 7.66
N LEU A 274 -4.10 18.72 7.33
CA LEU A 274 -3.71 19.20 6.02
C LEU A 274 -4.08 18.19 4.91
N ALA A 275 -3.92 16.89 5.16
CA ALA A 275 -4.33 15.84 4.22
C ALA A 275 -5.85 15.82 3.97
N SER A 276 -6.66 15.97 5.01
CA SER A 276 -8.12 16.03 4.90
C SER A 276 -8.56 17.23 4.05
N THR A 277 -7.92 18.39 4.24
CA THR A 277 -8.15 19.57 3.41
C THR A 277 -7.67 19.35 1.98
N ALA A 278 -6.49 18.75 1.79
CA ALA A 278 -5.96 18.45 0.46
C ALA A 278 -6.87 17.50 -0.33
N VAL A 279 -7.38 16.44 0.29
CA VAL A 279 -8.37 15.55 -0.33
C VAL A 279 -9.61 16.34 -0.76
N SER A 280 -10.15 17.18 0.12
CA SER A 280 -11.35 17.97 -0.18
C SER A 280 -11.13 18.94 -1.35
N VAL A 281 -10.01 19.65 -1.35
CA VAL A 281 -9.61 20.58 -2.42
C VAL A 281 -9.39 19.83 -3.74
N PHE A 282 -8.70 18.69 -3.71
CA PHE A 282 -8.45 17.88 -4.88
C PHE A 282 -9.76 17.39 -5.52
N ARG A 283 -10.66 16.83 -4.70
CA ARG A 283 -11.97 16.35 -5.15
C ARG A 283 -12.83 17.47 -5.74
N ALA A 284 -12.78 18.68 -5.18
CA ALA A 284 -13.49 19.83 -5.72
C ALA A 284 -12.89 20.30 -7.06
N THR A 285 -11.58 20.52 -7.09
CA THR A 285 -10.87 21.15 -8.21
C THR A 285 -10.81 20.26 -9.45
N TYR A 286 -10.55 18.96 -9.26
CA TYR A 286 -10.35 18.01 -10.34
C TYR A 286 -11.60 17.19 -10.66
N GLY A 287 -12.72 17.44 -9.95
CA GLY A 287 -13.92 16.62 -10.07
C GLY A 287 -13.66 15.15 -9.74
N TRP A 288 -12.82 14.88 -8.75
CA TRP A 288 -12.44 13.51 -8.34
C TRP A 288 -13.49 12.93 -7.38
N ARG A 289 -14.71 12.72 -7.88
CA ARG A 289 -15.89 12.27 -7.11
C ARG A 289 -16.66 11.24 -7.93
N ASP A 290 -17.31 10.29 -7.25
CA ASP A 290 -17.99 9.16 -7.89
C ASP A 290 -19.09 9.59 -8.88
N ASP A 291 -19.67 10.78 -8.69
CA ASP A 291 -20.72 11.37 -9.53
C ASP A 291 -20.18 12.20 -10.71
N SER A 292 -18.86 12.25 -10.89
CA SER A 292 -18.21 13.08 -11.89
C SER A 292 -18.00 12.33 -13.22
N ASP A 293 -18.46 12.94 -14.31
CA ASP A 293 -18.23 12.44 -15.68
C ASP A 293 -16.73 12.29 -16.01
N TYR A 294 -15.84 13.03 -15.33
CA TYR A 294 -14.40 12.96 -15.58
C TYR A 294 -13.80 11.61 -15.17
N LEU A 295 -14.39 10.90 -14.20
CA LEU A 295 -13.89 9.57 -13.83
C LEU A 295 -14.19 8.52 -14.92
N LEU A 296 -15.03 8.84 -15.91
CA LEU A 296 -15.24 8.01 -17.10
C LEU A 296 -14.12 8.16 -18.13
N GLU A 297 -13.33 9.23 -18.05
CA GLU A 297 -12.21 9.48 -18.97
C GLU A 297 -10.97 8.68 -18.53
N ARG A 298 -10.73 7.56 -19.20
CA ARG A 298 -9.65 6.61 -18.88
C ARG A 298 -8.27 7.27 -18.77
N ASP A 299 -7.89 8.11 -19.74
CA ASP A 299 -6.57 8.75 -19.75
C ASP A 299 -6.40 9.72 -18.57
N PHE A 300 -7.47 10.41 -18.19
CA PHE A 300 -7.48 11.29 -17.03
C PHE A 300 -7.31 10.51 -15.72
N VAL A 301 -8.05 9.39 -15.57
CA VAL A 301 -7.92 8.51 -14.39
C VAL A 301 -6.50 7.95 -14.28
N VAL A 302 -5.96 7.42 -15.38
CA VAL A 302 -4.63 6.79 -15.38
C VAL A 302 -3.53 7.81 -15.08
N HIS A 303 -3.57 8.98 -15.71
CA HIS A 303 -2.61 10.06 -15.44
C HIS A 303 -2.67 10.49 -13.97
N THR A 304 -3.88 10.67 -13.43
CA THR A 304 -4.07 11.14 -12.07
C THR A 304 -3.65 10.10 -11.03
N VAL A 305 -4.00 8.82 -11.21
CA VAL A 305 -3.53 7.73 -10.34
C VAL A 305 -2.00 7.63 -10.37
N ASN A 306 -1.38 7.80 -11.53
CA ASN A 306 0.07 7.87 -11.62
C ASN A 306 0.66 9.04 -10.82
N CYS A 307 0.07 10.23 -10.93
CA CYS A 307 0.49 11.39 -10.13
C CYS A 307 0.36 11.13 -8.61
N ILE A 308 -0.71 10.44 -8.18
CA ILE A 308 -0.89 10.03 -6.78
C ILE A 308 0.22 9.06 -6.37
N ILE A 309 0.54 8.05 -7.17
CA ILE A 309 1.60 7.09 -6.84
C ILE A 309 2.98 7.77 -6.78
N ASP A 310 3.26 8.68 -7.71
CA ASP A 310 4.50 9.48 -7.70
C ASP A 310 4.58 10.36 -6.44
N PHE A 311 3.48 11.00 -6.06
CA PHE A 311 3.38 11.73 -4.79
C PHE A 311 3.71 10.86 -3.58
N LEU A 312 3.12 9.67 -3.49
CA LEU A 312 3.38 8.75 -2.38
C LEU A 312 4.86 8.39 -2.34
N SER A 313 5.47 8.13 -3.50
CA SER A 313 6.90 7.80 -3.59
C SER A 313 7.80 8.96 -3.14
N MET A 314 7.51 10.18 -3.57
CA MET A 314 8.29 11.38 -3.23
C MET A 314 8.06 11.89 -1.81
N SER A 315 6.90 11.59 -1.22
CA SER A 315 6.50 12.12 0.09
C SER A 315 7.03 11.32 1.27
N SER A 316 7.76 10.22 1.03
CA SER A 316 8.41 9.42 2.08
C SER A 316 9.35 10.28 2.92
N GLY A 317 9.17 10.27 4.23
CA GLY A 317 9.95 11.09 5.18
C GLY A 317 9.52 12.56 5.28
N VAL A 318 8.61 13.04 4.42
CA VAL A 318 8.08 14.42 4.44
C VAL A 318 6.63 14.45 4.92
N VAL A 319 5.81 13.50 4.46
CA VAL A 319 4.40 13.40 4.84
C VAL A 319 4.25 12.25 5.83
N HIS A 320 3.57 12.52 6.95
CA HIS A 320 3.33 11.49 7.95
C HIS A 320 2.55 10.30 7.35
N ARG A 321 2.93 9.06 7.71
CA ARG A 321 2.36 7.84 7.10
C ARG A 321 0.83 7.75 7.20
N ILE A 322 0.25 8.21 8.31
CA ILE A 322 -1.22 8.22 8.50
C ILE A 322 -1.89 9.21 7.53
N ALA A 323 -1.26 10.36 7.26
CA ALA A 323 -1.74 11.34 6.30
C ALA A 323 -1.63 10.80 4.86
N GLN A 324 -0.53 10.14 4.51
CA GLN A 324 -0.39 9.43 3.23
C GLN A 324 -1.47 8.36 3.05
N SER A 325 -1.73 7.57 4.10
CA SER A 325 -2.76 6.54 4.08
C SER A 325 -4.17 7.14 3.94
N LEU A 326 -4.46 8.27 4.59
CA LEU A 326 -5.73 9.00 4.41
C LEU A 326 -5.90 9.50 2.96
N ILE A 327 -4.87 10.14 2.38
CA ILE A 327 -4.89 10.60 1.00
C ILE A 327 -5.11 9.43 0.05
N SER A 328 -4.37 8.33 0.25
CA SER A 328 -4.48 7.13 -0.58
C SER A 328 -5.89 6.53 -0.49
N GLU A 329 -6.44 6.36 0.72
CA GLU A 329 -7.77 5.78 0.93
C GLU A 329 -8.88 6.61 0.30
N CYS A 330 -8.74 7.94 0.34
CA CYS A 330 -9.75 8.86 -0.19
C CYS A 330 -9.62 9.11 -1.70
N LEU A 331 -8.43 9.00 -2.28
CA LEU A 331 -8.21 9.28 -3.71
C LEU A 331 -8.11 8.01 -4.55
N LEU A 332 -7.55 6.91 -4.02
CA LEU A 332 -7.50 5.60 -4.67
C LEU A 332 -8.66 4.72 -4.22
N VAL A 333 -9.88 5.24 -4.34
CA VAL A 333 -11.09 4.47 -4.03
C VAL A 333 -11.15 3.20 -4.90
N PRO A 334 -11.75 2.10 -4.42
CA PRO A 334 -11.67 0.81 -5.10
C PRO A 334 -12.10 0.80 -6.56
N VAL A 335 -13.10 1.62 -6.92
CA VAL A 335 -13.59 1.74 -8.32
C VAL A 335 -12.51 2.33 -9.22
N VAL A 336 -12.01 3.51 -8.86
CA VAL A 336 -10.94 4.21 -9.59
C VAL A 336 -9.67 3.37 -9.69
N PHE A 337 -9.30 2.71 -8.60
CA PHE A 337 -8.12 1.85 -8.60
C PHE A 337 -8.30 0.63 -9.49
N ARG A 338 -9.51 0.05 -9.54
CA ARG A 338 -9.84 -1.03 -10.48
C ARG A 338 -9.74 -0.57 -11.93
N ASP A 339 -10.27 0.60 -12.28
CA ASP A 339 -10.19 1.12 -13.65
C ASP A 339 -8.74 1.34 -14.11
N TYR A 340 -7.88 1.79 -13.17
CA TYR A 340 -6.44 1.86 -13.40
C TYR A 340 -5.82 0.47 -13.63
N LEU A 341 -6.15 -0.53 -12.80
CA LEU A 341 -5.65 -1.89 -12.92
C LEU A 341 -6.12 -2.59 -14.21
N ASP A 342 -7.36 -2.35 -14.64
CA ASP A 342 -7.90 -2.85 -15.90
C ASP A 342 -7.19 -2.19 -17.10
N THR A 343 -6.85 -0.91 -16.97
CA THR A 343 -6.02 -0.22 -17.97
C THR A 343 -4.61 -0.79 -18.04
N ALA A 344 -4.01 -1.05 -16.88
CA ALA A 344 -2.69 -1.66 -16.77
C ALA A 344 -2.69 -3.05 -17.40
N ARG A 345 -3.70 -3.88 -17.11
CA ARG A 345 -3.92 -5.18 -17.75
C ARG A 345 -4.02 -5.07 -19.26
N ALA A 346 -4.86 -4.18 -19.80
CA ALA A 346 -4.97 -4.01 -21.25
C ALA A 346 -3.62 -3.60 -21.91
N THR A 347 -2.76 -2.90 -21.18
CA THR A 347 -1.40 -2.57 -21.64
C THR A 347 -0.48 -3.79 -21.62
N ILE A 348 -0.58 -4.63 -20.60
CA ILE A 348 0.13 -5.91 -20.49
C ILE A 348 -0.30 -6.86 -21.61
N ASP A 349 -1.61 -7.00 -21.85
CA ASP A 349 -2.16 -7.86 -22.91
C ASP A 349 -1.66 -7.40 -24.28
N ARG A 350 -1.63 -6.08 -24.52
CA ARG A 350 -1.04 -5.51 -25.74
C ARG A 350 0.46 -5.78 -25.84
N ALA A 351 1.21 -5.61 -24.75
CA ALA A 351 2.65 -5.88 -24.72
C ALA A 351 2.95 -7.36 -24.99
N PHE A 352 2.08 -8.28 -24.54
CA PHE A 352 2.16 -9.69 -24.86
C PHE A 352 1.90 -9.96 -26.35
N ALA A 353 0.79 -9.45 -26.88
CA ALA A 353 0.36 -9.72 -28.25
C ALA A 353 1.27 -9.09 -29.32
N THR A 354 1.66 -7.81 -29.15
CA THR A 354 2.37 -7.04 -30.19
C THR A 354 3.82 -6.73 -29.84
N GLY A 355 4.28 -7.06 -28.61
CA GLY A 355 5.66 -6.84 -28.18
C GLY A 355 6.73 -7.41 -29.13
N PRO A 356 6.55 -8.63 -29.70
CA PRO A 356 7.49 -9.20 -30.67
C PRO A 356 7.66 -8.36 -31.94
N GLU A 357 6.58 -7.77 -32.46
CA GLU A 357 6.57 -6.99 -33.70
C GLU A 357 7.33 -5.66 -33.57
N VAL A 358 7.38 -5.11 -32.35
CA VAL A 358 8.07 -3.84 -32.06
C VAL A 358 9.60 -4.01 -32.01
N LEU A 359 10.10 -5.25 -31.86
CA LEU A 359 11.53 -5.57 -31.82
C LEU A 359 12.06 -6.07 -33.17
N TRP A 360 12.03 -5.20 -34.18
CA TRP A 360 12.54 -5.44 -35.55
C TRP A 360 13.94 -6.06 -35.62
N ARG A 361 14.81 -5.86 -34.62
CA ARG A 361 16.17 -6.42 -34.58
C ARG A 361 16.25 -7.93 -34.33
N ARG A 362 15.20 -8.54 -33.77
CA ARG A 362 15.19 -10.00 -33.50
C ARG A 362 14.63 -10.83 -34.64
N GLN A 363 13.90 -10.23 -35.58
CA GLN A 363 13.53 -10.90 -36.85
C GLN A 363 14.77 -11.31 -37.65
N PHE A 364 15.85 -10.51 -37.64
CA PHE A 364 17.12 -10.85 -38.28
C PHE A 364 17.85 -12.07 -37.66
N LEU A 365 17.50 -12.50 -36.44
CA LEU A 365 18.07 -13.69 -35.81
C LEU A 365 17.27 -14.97 -36.10
N ALA A 366 16.01 -14.83 -36.52
CA ALA A 366 15.16 -15.96 -36.91
C ALA A 366 15.55 -16.56 -38.28
N ASP A 367 16.32 -15.83 -39.09
CA ASP A 367 16.82 -16.26 -40.41
C ASP A 367 18.15 -17.05 -40.35
N THR A 368 18.40 -17.80 -39.27
CA THR A 368 19.56 -18.70 -39.21
C THR A 368 19.23 -20.07 -39.80
N THR A 369 20.03 -20.49 -40.78
CA THR A 369 19.72 -21.49 -41.82
C THR A 369 19.52 -22.95 -41.37
N TRP A 370 19.57 -23.27 -40.08
CA TRP A 370 19.72 -24.66 -39.61
C TRP A 370 18.73 -25.09 -38.51
N CYS A 371 17.95 -24.17 -37.95
CA CYS A 371 16.83 -24.43 -37.04
C CYS A 371 15.80 -23.32 -37.20
N THR A 372 14.67 -23.61 -37.84
CA THR A 372 13.55 -22.66 -37.90
C THR A 372 12.65 -22.94 -36.71
N VAL A 373 12.67 -22.06 -35.71
CA VAL A 373 11.66 -22.10 -34.66
C VAL A 373 10.34 -21.69 -35.30
N PRO A 374 9.23 -22.43 -35.10
CA PRO A 374 7.92 -21.98 -35.56
C PRO A 374 7.66 -20.55 -35.08
N SER A 375 7.27 -19.68 -36.02
CA SER A 375 7.06 -18.24 -35.75
C SER A 375 6.09 -17.97 -34.59
N THR A 376 5.16 -18.91 -34.36
CA THR A 376 4.18 -18.90 -33.26
C THR A 376 4.83 -19.09 -31.89
N ALA A 377 5.66 -20.12 -31.69
CA ALA A 377 6.33 -20.39 -30.42
C ALA A 377 7.35 -19.29 -30.07
N PHE A 378 8.11 -18.84 -31.06
CA PHE A 378 9.06 -17.73 -30.90
C PHE A 378 8.35 -16.41 -30.56
N GLY A 379 7.24 -16.10 -31.25
CA GLY A 379 6.43 -14.91 -30.97
C GLY A 379 5.86 -14.94 -29.55
N LEU A 380 5.35 -16.09 -29.10
CA LEU A 380 4.83 -16.27 -27.74
C LEU A 380 5.93 -16.08 -26.68
N ALA A 381 7.09 -16.71 -26.84
CA ALA A 381 8.21 -16.58 -25.90
C ALA A 381 8.68 -15.12 -25.76
N GLN A 382 8.75 -14.39 -26.88
CA GLN A 382 9.08 -12.96 -26.87
C GLN A 382 7.99 -12.11 -26.22
N GLY A 383 6.73 -12.34 -26.58
CA GLY A 383 5.58 -11.65 -25.98
C GLY A 383 5.55 -11.85 -24.47
N THR A 384 5.88 -13.06 -24.01
CA THR A 384 5.98 -13.42 -22.59
C THR A 384 7.01 -12.55 -21.86
N CYS A 385 8.20 -12.35 -22.44
CA CYS A 385 9.20 -11.47 -21.85
C CYS A 385 8.70 -10.02 -21.67
N HIS A 386 7.95 -9.49 -22.64
CA HIS A 386 7.37 -8.15 -22.56
C HIS A 386 6.26 -8.06 -21.52
N MET A 387 5.37 -9.04 -21.49
CA MET A 387 4.33 -9.19 -20.48
C MET A 387 4.91 -9.18 -19.07
N LEU A 388 5.91 -10.04 -18.82
CA LEU A 388 6.56 -10.17 -17.51
C LEU A 388 7.25 -8.89 -17.06
N ARG A 389 7.96 -8.21 -17.96
CA ARG A 389 8.59 -6.90 -17.66
C ARG A 389 7.56 -5.82 -17.35
N CYS A 390 6.45 -5.81 -18.07
CA CYS A 390 5.37 -4.85 -17.85
C CYS A 390 4.71 -5.08 -16.49
N LEU A 391 4.34 -6.33 -16.18
CA LEU A 391 3.82 -6.73 -14.87
C LEU A 391 4.77 -6.35 -13.73
N GLU A 392 6.06 -6.70 -13.83
CA GLU A 392 7.07 -6.35 -12.82
C GLU A 392 7.13 -4.84 -12.58
N ALA A 393 7.16 -4.04 -13.65
CA ALA A 393 7.23 -2.58 -13.54
C ALA A 393 5.99 -1.99 -12.84
N ILE A 394 4.81 -2.49 -13.17
CA ILE A 394 3.54 -2.08 -12.55
C ILE A 394 3.52 -2.48 -11.08
N LEU A 395 3.82 -3.74 -10.75
CA LEU A 395 3.81 -4.23 -9.37
C LEU A 395 4.81 -3.50 -8.49
N ARG A 396 6.05 -3.28 -8.97
CA ARG A 396 7.06 -2.49 -8.25
C ARG A 396 6.57 -1.08 -7.94
N ARG A 397 5.94 -0.42 -8.91
CA ARG A 397 5.38 0.93 -8.73
C ARG A 397 4.25 0.96 -7.70
N LEU A 398 3.43 -0.09 -7.64
CA LEU A 398 2.31 -0.21 -6.71
C LEU A 398 2.70 -0.65 -5.29
N MET A 399 3.94 -1.06 -5.04
CA MET A 399 4.41 -1.50 -3.71
C MET A 399 4.13 -0.47 -2.61
N ILE A 400 4.26 0.83 -2.91
CA ILE A 400 3.98 1.89 -1.94
C ILE A 400 2.49 1.97 -1.59
N VAL A 401 1.62 1.71 -2.56
CA VAL A 401 0.17 1.65 -2.36
C VAL A 401 -0.16 0.46 -1.46
N PHE A 402 0.44 -0.71 -1.69
CA PHE A 402 0.21 -1.91 -0.86
C PHE A 402 0.62 -1.71 0.59
N GLY A 403 1.72 -0.98 0.84
CA GLY A 403 2.15 -0.64 2.21
C GLY A 403 1.24 0.33 2.96
N LEU A 404 0.36 1.05 2.25
CA LEU A 404 -0.59 2.02 2.80
C LEU A 404 -2.05 1.52 2.79
N LEU A 405 -2.40 0.71 1.79
CA LEU A 405 -3.70 0.12 1.51
C LEU A 405 -3.51 -1.38 1.20
N PRO A 406 -3.41 -2.25 2.21
CA PRO A 406 -3.07 -3.65 1.98
C PRO A 406 -4.09 -4.41 1.12
N ALA A 407 -5.38 -4.04 1.19
CA ALA A 407 -6.43 -4.58 0.33
C ALA A 407 -6.22 -4.34 -1.17
N SER A 408 -5.41 -3.33 -1.55
CA SER A 408 -5.06 -3.08 -2.95
C SER A 408 -4.15 -4.16 -3.55
N ALA A 409 -3.42 -4.92 -2.73
CA ALA A 409 -2.55 -6.00 -3.19
C ALA A 409 -3.36 -7.17 -3.78
N SER A 410 -4.44 -7.59 -3.10
CA SER A 410 -5.34 -8.62 -3.62
C SER A 410 -6.10 -8.15 -4.86
N LEU A 411 -6.48 -6.87 -4.93
CA LEU A 411 -7.08 -6.28 -6.13
C LEU A 411 -6.12 -6.33 -7.33
N ALA A 412 -4.86 -5.91 -7.16
CA ALA A 412 -3.85 -5.96 -8.22
C ALA A 412 -3.60 -7.41 -8.70
N TRP A 413 -3.58 -8.37 -7.77
CA TRP A 413 -3.48 -9.78 -8.12
C TRP A 413 -4.67 -10.25 -8.95
N ASN A 414 -5.89 -10.07 -8.43
CA ASN A 414 -7.10 -10.64 -9.00
C ASN A 414 -7.54 -9.95 -10.31
N HIS A 415 -7.27 -8.65 -10.48
CA HIS A 415 -7.68 -7.88 -11.65
C HIS A 415 -6.60 -7.77 -12.73
N THR A 416 -5.31 -7.87 -12.37
CA THR A 416 -4.21 -7.68 -13.32
C THR A 416 -3.37 -8.93 -13.48
N VAL A 417 -2.76 -9.43 -12.40
CA VAL A 417 -1.78 -10.53 -12.49
C VAL A 417 -2.45 -11.83 -12.93
N ALA A 418 -3.41 -12.34 -12.14
CA ALA A 418 -4.06 -13.62 -12.40
C ALA A 418 -4.73 -13.67 -13.80
N PRO A 419 -5.44 -12.63 -14.28
CA PRO A 419 -5.98 -12.64 -15.64
C PRO A 419 -4.92 -12.58 -16.74
N SER A 420 -3.79 -11.90 -16.52
CA SER A 420 -2.67 -11.90 -17.48
C SER A 420 -2.03 -13.30 -17.57
N LEU A 421 -1.90 -13.99 -16.44
CA LEU A 421 -1.45 -15.37 -16.37
C LEU A 421 -2.42 -16.33 -17.07
N GLU A 422 -3.72 -16.13 -16.91
CA GLU A 422 -4.74 -16.92 -17.61
C GLU A 422 -4.70 -16.73 -19.12
N MET A 423 -4.54 -15.49 -19.59
CA MET A 423 -4.35 -15.18 -21.01
C MET A 423 -3.10 -15.88 -21.59
N PHE A 424 -2.00 -15.92 -20.82
CA PHE A 424 -0.80 -16.66 -21.19
C PHE A 424 -1.06 -18.17 -21.33
N VAL A 425 -1.78 -18.79 -20.37
CA VAL A 425 -2.15 -20.21 -20.45
C VAL A 425 -2.94 -20.52 -21.71
N LEU A 426 -3.97 -19.72 -22.01
CA LEU A 426 -4.79 -19.89 -23.22
C LEU A 426 -3.95 -19.78 -24.49
N SER A 427 -2.95 -18.89 -24.50
CA SER A 427 -2.06 -18.69 -25.64
C SER A 427 -1.12 -19.87 -25.85
N ILE A 428 -0.68 -20.55 -24.78
CA ILE A 428 0.10 -21.79 -24.89
C ILE A 428 -0.76 -22.91 -25.48
N GLU A 429 -1.99 -23.06 -24.99
CA GLU A 429 -2.92 -24.09 -25.48
C GLU A 429 -3.17 -23.92 -26.98
N ASP A 430 -3.46 -22.68 -27.42
CA ASP A 430 -3.61 -22.34 -28.85
C ASP A 430 -2.33 -22.57 -29.67
N ALA A 431 -1.16 -22.23 -29.12
CA ALA A 431 0.12 -22.48 -29.79
C ALA A 431 0.39 -23.98 -29.97
N LYS A 432 0.09 -24.81 -28.96
CA LYS A 432 0.24 -26.27 -29.04
C LYS A 432 -0.74 -26.90 -30.04
N GLU A 433 -1.98 -26.43 -30.09
CA GLU A 433 -2.96 -26.90 -31.09
C GLU A 433 -2.50 -26.61 -32.52
N LYS A 434 -1.98 -25.40 -32.77
CA LYS A 434 -1.46 -25.00 -34.09
C LYS A 434 -0.20 -25.77 -34.51
N ALA A 435 0.68 -26.08 -33.56
CA ALA A 435 1.90 -26.87 -33.80
C ALA A 435 1.62 -28.34 -34.17
N SER A 436 0.46 -28.89 -33.76
CA SER A 436 0.10 -30.29 -34.01
C SER A 436 -0.17 -30.64 -35.48
N PHE A 437 -0.29 -29.65 -36.39
CA PHE A 437 -0.54 -29.85 -37.81
C PHE A 437 0.71 -29.60 -38.67
N GLY A 438 1.52 -30.65 -38.88
CA GLY A 438 2.50 -30.69 -39.98
C GLY A 438 3.94 -30.27 -39.66
N GLU A 439 4.34 -30.19 -38.38
CA GLU A 439 5.72 -29.88 -37.99
C GLU A 439 6.66 -31.09 -38.12
N SER A 440 7.93 -30.84 -38.48
CA SER A 440 9.00 -31.83 -38.37
C SER A 440 9.42 -32.00 -36.90
N ASN A 441 9.97 -33.19 -36.54
CA ASN A 441 10.43 -33.45 -35.17
C ASN A 441 11.41 -32.40 -34.61
N VAL A 442 12.20 -31.75 -35.48
CA VAL A 442 13.16 -30.71 -35.08
C VAL A 442 12.42 -29.43 -34.68
N GLU A 443 11.46 -29.00 -35.49
CA GLU A 443 10.62 -27.84 -35.21
C GLU A 443 9.82 -28.05 -33.92
N ALA A 444 9.22 -29.23 -33.74
CA ALA A 444 8.48 -29.60 -32.54
C ALA A 444 9.36 -29.55 -31.26
N ILE A 445 10.61 -30.04 -31.33
CA ILE A 445 11.57 -29.98 -30.22
C ILE A 445 11.92 -28.53 -29.91
N THR A 446 12.30 -27.74 -30.92
CA THR A 446 12.70 -26.33 -30.72
C THR A 446 11.54 -25.45 -30.22
N ALA A 447 10.33 -25.65 -30.72
CA ALA A 447 9.12 -24.98 -30.23
C ALA A 447 8.84 -25.34 -28.76
N SER A 448 8.89 -26.63 -28.42
CA SER A 448 8.63 -27.09 -27.05
C SER A 448 9.67 -26.55 -26.06
N VAL A 449 10.92 -26.38 -26.48
CA VAL A 449 11.98 -25.74 -25.69
C VAL A 449 11.65 -24.27 -25.40
N GLU A 450 11.33 -23.48 -26.43
CA GLU A 450 10.97 -22.07 -26.25
C GLU A 450 9.73 -21.87 -25.35
N LEU A 451 8.71 -22.72 -25.54
CA LEU A 451 7.51 -22.70 -24.72
C LEU A 451 7.83 -23.09 -23.27
N LEU A 452 8.68 -24.09 -23.05
CA LEU A 452 9.10 -24.49 -21.71
C LEU A 452 9.77 -23.32 -20.98
N ASP A 453 10.64 -22.60 -21.66
CA ASP A 453 11.37 -21.47 -21.09
C ASP A 453 10.44 -20.31 -20.70
N ALA A 454 9.49 -20.00 -21.58
CA ALA A 454 8.45 -19.01 -21.32
C ALA A 454 7.62 -19.42 -20.08
N VAL A 455 7.17 -20.67 -20.02
CA VAL A 455 6.35 -21.20 -18.92
C VAL A 455 7.10 -21.22 -17.60
N GLU A 456 8.36 -21.64 -17.60
CA GLU A 456 9.20 -21.65 -16.39
C GLU A 456 9.45 -20.23 -15.87
N ALA A 457 9.69 -19.27 -16.76
CA ALA A 457 9.85 -17.87 -16.39
C ALA A 457 8.58 -17.31 -15.75
N VAL A 458 7.41 -17.59 -16.34
CA VAL A 458 6.11 -17.15 -15.80
C VAL A 458 5.79 -17.83 -14.48
N CYS A 459 6.03 -19.14 -14.35
CA CYS A 459 5.80 -19.89 -13.11
C CYS A 459 6.64 -19.30 -11.98
N ARG A 460 7.95 -19.13 -12.21
CA ARG A 460 8.88 -18.60 -11.21
C ARG A 460 8.51 -17.17 -10.77
N LEU A 461 8.34 -16.26 -11.73
CA LEU A 461 8.00 -14.86 -11.39
C LEU A 461 6.61 -14.75 -10.77
N GLY A 462 5.65 -15.56 -11.22
CA GLY A 462 4.31 -15.61 -10.64
C GLY A 462 4.32 -16.04 -9.18
N GLU A 463 5.14 -17.03 -8.82
CA GLU A 463 5.37 -17.44 -7.42
C GLU A 463 6.08 -16.33 -6.61
N GLU A 464 7.13 -15.71 -7.17
CA GLU A 464 7.83 -14.58 -6.54
C GLU A 464 6.89 -13.39 -6.26
N TRP A 465 6.01 -13.05 -7.20
CA TRP A 465 5.01 -11.99 -7.01
C TRP A 465 3.98 -12.35 -5.95
N ARG A 466 3.46 -13.57 -5.96
CA ARG A 466 2.54 -14.06 -4.94
C ARG A 466 3.16 -13.92 -3.54
N ASP A 467 4.40 -14.37 -3.40
CA ASP A 467 5.13 -14.33 -2.13
C ASP A 467 5.48 -12.90 -1.70
N CYS A 468 5.66 -12.00 -2.66
CA CYS A 468 5.82 -10.57 -2.37
C CYS A 468 4.52 -9.94 -1.88
N LEU A 469 3.40 -10.21 -2.56
CA LEU A 469 2.10 -9.62 -2.27
C LEU A 469 1.45 -10.20 -1.01
N SER A 470 1.75 -11.46 -0.66
CA SER A 470 1.26 -12.11 0.56
C SER A 470 1.78 -11.47 1.85
N LYS A 471 2.80 -10.60 1.75
CA LYS A 471 3.25 -9.74 2.85
C LYS A 471 2.22 -8.66 3.22
N PHE A 472 1.27 -8.37 2.34
CA PHE A 472 0.27 -7.31 2.50
C PHE A 472 -1.16 -7.85 2.61
N CYS A 473 -1.49 -8.96 1.97
CA CYS A 473 -2.83 -9.55 2.07
C CYS A 473 -2.78 -11.06 2.31
N GLU A 474 -3.88 -11.63 2.78
CA GLU A 474 -3.93 -13.06 3.07
C GLU A 474 -3.91 -13.87 1.76
N ALA A 475 -3.25 -15.03 1.79
CA ALA A 475 -3.13 -15.90 0.61
C ALA A 475 -4.49 -16.37 0.08
N LYS A 476 -5.51 -16.48 0.94
CA LYS A 476 -6.88 -16.87 0.56
C LYS A 476 -7.58 -15.83 -0.33
N ASP A 477 -7.12 -14.59 -0.32
CA ASP A 477 -7.71 -13.49 -1.08
C ASP A 477 -7.15 -13.41 -2.52
N MET A 478 -6.23 -14.31 -2.88
CA MET A 478 -5.60 -14.37 -4.20
C MET A 478 -6.07 -15.59 -4.98
N VAL A 479 -6.52 -15.38 -6.22
CA VAL A 479 -6.87 -16.47 -7.14
C VAL A 479 -5.60 -17.20 -7.63
N LEU A 480 -5.45 -18.48 -7.27
CA LEU A 480 -4.25 -19.27 -7.59
C LEU A 480 -4.39 -20.16 -8.83
N THR A 481 -5.61 -20.39 -9.31
CA THR A 481 -5.91 -21.31 -10.42
C THR A 481 -5.04 -21.10 -11.67
N PRO A 482 -4.75 -19.86 -12.11
CA PRO A 482 -3.85 -19.65 -13.25
C PRO A 482 -2.42 -20.15 -13.00
N LEU A 483 -1.86 -19.96 -11.80
CA LEU A 483 -0.52 -20.46 -11.47
C LEU A 483 -0.48 -21.99 -11.45
N GLU A 484 -1.51 -22.62 -10.91
CA GLU A 484 -1.63 -24.09 -10.89
C GLU A 484 -1.68 -24.64 -12.31
N LYS A 485 -2.48 -24.02 -13.20
CA LYS A 485 -2.52 -24.38 -14.62
C LYS A 485 -1.15 -24.20 -15.31
N ILE A 486 -0.44 -23.11 -15.02
CA ILE A 486 0.91 -22.87 -15.56
C ILE A 486 1.88 -23.97 -15.10
N ALA A 487 1.82 -24.38 -13.84
CA ALA A 487 2.64 -25.47 -13.31
C ALA A 487 2.30 -26.81 -14.00
N CYS A 488 1.02 -27.10 -14.26
CA CYS A 488 0.62 -28.27 -15.04
C CYS A 488 1.13 -28.21 -16.48
N GLN A 489 1.03 -27.05 -17.15
CA GLN A 489 1.55 -26.85 -18.50
C GLN A 489 3.08 -27.01 -18.54
N ARG A 490 3.80 -26.52 -17.53
CA ARG A 490 5.25 -26.71 -17.38
C ARG A 490 5.60 -28.20 -17.41
N ASP A 491 4.92 -28.98 -16.58
CA ASP A 491 5.24 -30.40 -16.41
C ASP A 491 4.82 -31.21 -17.66
N ALA A 492 3.71 -30.84 -18.30
CA ALA A 492 3.31 -31.41 -19.59
C ALA A 492 4.33 -31.12 -20.70
N ILE A 493 4.76 -29.86 -20.86
CA ILE A 493 5.74 -29.48 -21.89
C ILE A 493 7.10 -30.13 -21.61
N ARG A 494 7.53 -30.26 -20.34
CA ARG A 494 8.74 -31.03 -19.99
C ARG A 494 8.66 -32.48 -20.46
N HIS A 495 7.50 -33.11 -20.30
CA HIS A 495 7.27 -34.47 -20.78
C HIS A 495 7.32 -34.52 -22.31
N ASP A 496 6.65 -33.59 -22.99
CA ASP A 496 6.60 -33.50 -24.45
C ASP A 496 8.00 -33.29 -25.05
N VAL A 497 8.84 -32.42 -24.45
CA VAL A 497 10.25 -32.23 -24.85
C VAL A 497 11.02 -33.53 -24.71
N ALA A 498 10.92 -34.21 -23.57
CA ALA A 498 11.64 -35.45 -23.32
C ALA A 498 11.21 -36.58 -24.28
N GLN A 499 9.90 -36.72 -24.52
CA GLN A 499 9.32 -37.71 -25.43
C GLN A 499 9.73 -37.43 -26.88
N SER A 500 9.51 -36.20 -27.37
CA SER A 500 9.84 -35.81 -28.75
C SER A 500 11.33 -35.95 -29.03
N THR A 501 12.17 -35.60 -28.06
CA THR A 501 13.63 -35.79 -28.14
C THR A 501 13.98 -37.28 -28.22
N SER A 502 13.37 -38.12 -27.39
CA SER A 502 13.62 -39.57 -27.40
C SER A 502 13.18 -40.22 -28.71
N GLU A 503 12.01 -39.84 -29.24
CA GLU A 503 11.51 -40.31 -30.53
C GLU A 503 12.39 -39.88 -31.69
N PHE A 504 12.83 -38.61 -31.69
CA PHE A 504 13.79 -38.09 -32.67
C PHE A 504 15.11 -38.87 -32.60
N LEU A 505 15.67 -39.07 -31.40
CA LEU A 505 16.93 -39.78 -31.22
C LEU A 505 16.85 -41.25 -31.65
N ARG A 506 15.71 -41.92 -31.42
CA ARG A 506 15.49 -43.30 -31.89
C ARG A 506 15.58 -43.39 -33.42
N CYS A 507 15.13 -42.36 -34.14
CA CYS A 507 15.21 -42.30 -35.60
C CYS A 507 16.60 -41.86 -36.10
N VAL A 508 17.31 -41.00 -35.36
CA VAL A 508 18.64 -40.48 -35.74
C VAL A 508 19.75 -41.49 -35.48
N LEU A 509 19.63 -42.25 -34.38
CA LEU A 509 20.62 -43.21 -33.89
C LEU A 509 20.20 -44.65 -34.20
N ASP A 510 19.38 -44.89 -35.22
CA ASP A 510 19.04 -46.26 -35.62
C ASP A 510 20.33 -47.03 -35.98
N PRO A 511 20.64 -48.16 -35.33
CA PRO A 511 21.87 -48.92 -35.53
C PRO A 511 22.01 -49.51 -36.94
N THR A 512 20.96 -49.48 -37.76
CA THR A 512 21.00 -50.01 -39.13
C THR A 512 21.52 -49.01 -40.17
N GLU A 513 21.34 -47.70 -39.97
CA GLU A 513 21.89 -46.66 -40.87
C GLU A 513 21.85 -45.25 -40.25
N VAL A 514 23.01 -44.71 -39.84
CA VAL A 514 23.10 -43.32 -39.33
C VAL A 514 23.29 -42.35 -40.49
N SER A 515 22.33 -41.45 -40.71
CA SER A 515 22.35 -40.46 -41.79
C SER A 515 23.06 -39.16 -41.37
N ALA A 516 23.92 -38.63 -42.24
CA ALA A 516 24.58 -37.33 -42.05
C ALA A 516 23.59 -36.16 -41.92
N LEU A 517 22.42 -36.25 -42.59
CA LEU A 517 21.36 -35.24 -42.48
C LEU A 517 20.73 -35.25 -41.08
N SER A 518 20.55 -36.43 -40.51
CA SER A 518 19.99 -36.62 -39.16
C SER A 518 20.96 -36.13 -38.08
N LEU A 519 22.26 -36.35 -38.27
CA LEU A 519 23.31 -35.81 -37.40
C LEU A 519 23.42 -34.29 -37.49
N HIS A 520 23.30 -33.69 -38.68
CA HIS A 520 23.24 -32.23 -38.81
C HIS A 520 22.03 -31.62 -38.10
N LYS A 521 20.87 -32.28 -38.15
CA LYS A 521 19.67 -31.84 -37.40
C LYS A 521 19.88 -31.92 -35.89
N LEU A 522 20.50 -32.99 -35.40
CA LEU A 522 20.86 -33.14 -33.99
C LEU A 522 21.86 -32.06 -33.54
N ASP A 523 22.85 -31.75 -34.38
CA ASP A 523 23.82 -30.68 -34.15
C ASP A 523 23.16 -29.30 -34.09
N GLY A 524 22.17 -29.05 -34.95
CA GLY A 524 21.33 -27.85 -34.90
C GLY A 524 20.56 -27.73 -33.58
N ILE A 525 19.89 -28.80 -33.13
CA ILE A 525 19.16 -28.82 -31.85
C ILE A 525 20.12 -28.58 -30.66
N LEU A 526 21.29 -29.21 -30.65
CA LEU A 526 22.28 -29.03 -29.59
C LEU A 526 22.85 -27.62 -29.58
N THR A 527 23.16 -27.07 -30.75
CA THR A 527 23.62 -25.68 -30.86
C THR A 527 22.54 -24.70 -30.39
N TYR A 528 21.28 -24.96 -30.73
CA TYR A 528 20.15 -24.19 -30.22
C TYR A 528 20.06 -24.26 -28.69
N ALA A 529 20.13 -25.48 -28.13
CA ALA A 529 20.06 -25.72 -26.69
C ALA A 529 21.25 -25.14 -25.90
N THR A 530 22.43 -25.00 -26.52
CA THR A 530 23.59 -24.34 -25.89
C THR A 530 23.45 -22.83 -25.82
N LEU A 531 22.72 -22.23 -26.76
CA LEU A 531 22.38 -20.81 -26.77
C LEU A 531 21.12 -20.49 -25.95
N GLY A 532 20.28 -21.51 -25.70
CA GLY A 532 19.09 -21.46 -24.87
C GLY A 532 19.36 -21.59 -23.36
N PRO A 533 18.32 -21.44 -22.52
CA PRO A 533 18.44 -21.49 -21.07
C PRO A 533 18.67 -22.90 -20.51
N GLN A 534 19.18 -22.93 -19.28
CA GLN A 534 19.86 -24.08 -18.68
C GLN A 534 18.95 -25.30 -18.44
N ASN A 535 17.65 -25.12 -18.20
CA ASN A 535 16.75 -26.23 -17.84
C ASN A 535 16.34 -27.08 -19.04
N ALA A 536 15.89 -26.44 -20.13
CA ALA A 536 15.62 -27.14 -21.39
C ALA A 536 16.89 -27.80 -21.94
N LYS A 537 18.04 -27.12 -21.80
CA LYS A 537 19.36 -27.69 -22.08
C LYS A 537 19.60 -28.98 -21.28
N ASN A 538 19.39 -28.99 -19.97
CA ASN A 538 19.63 -30.18 -19.14
C ASN A 538 18.73 -31.37 -19.55
N ILE A 539 17.47 -31.13 -19.90
CA ILE A 539 16.55 -32.18 -20.35
C ILE A 539 17.02 -32.76 -21.69
N LEU A 540 17.33 -31.89 -22.66
CA LEU A 540 17.83 -32.29 -23.98
C LEU A 540 19.16 -33.03 -23.86
N TYR A 541 20.15 -32.45 -23.19
CA TYR A 541 21.47 -33.07 -23.01
C TYR A 541 21.38 -34.39 -22.25
N GLY A 542 20.55 -34.47 -21.22
CA GLY A 542 20.31 -35.71 -20.48
C GLY A 542 19.76 -36.82 -21.39
N ALA A 543 18.68 -36.53 -22.12
CA ALA A 543 18.07 -37.48 -23.05
C ALA A 543 19.05 -37.92 -24.15
N ILE A 544 19.74 -36.96 -24.78
CA ILE A 544 20.70 -37.22 -25.86
C ILE A 544 21.88 -38.07 -25.35
N THR A 545 22.45 -37.72 -24.20
CA THR A 545 23.57 -38.47 -23.60
C THR A 545 23.16 -39.90 -23.26
N SER A 546 22.00 -40.10 -22.64
CA SER A 546 21.49 -41.44 -22.32
C SER A 546 21.23 -42.28 -23.57
N SER A 547 20.63 -41.71 -24.62
CA SER A 547 20.39 -42.42 -25.88
C SER A 547 21.68 -42.78 -26.62
N VAL A 548 22.63 -41.84 -26.72
CA VAL A 548 23.94 -42.07 -27.35
C VAL A 548 24.71 -43.20 -26.64
N LEU A 549 24.72 -43.19 -25.29
CA LEU A 549 25.36 -44.23 -24.49
C LEU A 549 24.70 -45.62 -24.66
N SER A 550 23.41 -45.66 -24.97
CA SER A 550 22.66 -46.92 -25.07
C SER A 550 22.77 -47.62 -26.43
N ILE A 551 23.17 -46.92 -27.50
CA ILE A 551 23.08 -47.44 -28.88
C ILE A 551 24.46 -47.63 -29.56
N THR A 552 25.58 -47.21 -28.95
CA THR A 552 26.91 -47.25 -29.60
C THR A 552 28.03 -47.80 -28.71
N THR A 553 28.92 -48.62 -29.28
CA THR A 553 30.14 -49.09 -28.61
C THR A 553 31.17 -47.95 -28.48
N ALA A 554 32.14 -48.08 -27.57
CA ALA A 554 33.18 -47.04 -27.39
C ALA A 554 33.99 -46.76 -28.67
N GLY A 555 34.23 -47.78 -29.51
CA GLY A 555 34.92 -47.64 -30.78
C GLY A 555 34.08 -46.93 -31.85
N GLU A 556 32.79 -47.24 -31.93
CA GLU A 556 31.87 -46.55 -32.85
C GLU A 556 31.68 -45.08 -32.46
N ARG A 557 31.64 -44.77 -31.16
CA ARG A 557 31.61 -43.38 -30.66
C ARG A 557 32.84 -42.58 -31.07
N ALA A 558 34.03 -43.19 -31.03
CA ALA A 558 35.27 -42.55 -31.48
C ALA A 558 35.22 -42.21 -32.97
N ASN A 559 34.77 -43.17 -33.80
CA ASN A 559 34.66 -43.00 -35.24
C ASN A 559 33.57 -41.99 -35.62
N LEU A 560 32.40 -42.03 -34.97
CA LEU A 560 31.31 -41.08 -35.20
C LEU A 560 31.73 -39.65 -34.82
N ARG A 561 32.48 -39.50 -33.71
CA ARG A 561 33.05 -38.22 -33.29
C ARG A 561 34.02 -37.67 -34.32
N GLU A 562 34.94 -38.49 -34.83
CA GLU A 562 35.89 -38.07 -35.86
C GLU A 562 35.17 -37.62 -37.13
N CYS A 563 34.15 -38.36 -37.57
CA CYS A 563 33.27 -37.94 -38.67
C CYS A 563 32.58 -36.60 -38.40
N CYS A 564 31.99 -36.40 -37.22
CA CYS A 564 31.30 -35.15 -36.86
C CYS A 564 32.26 -33.94 -36.83
N VAL A 565 33.51 -34.12 -36.38
CA VAL A 565 34.52 -33.06 -36.43
C VAL A 565 34.86 -32.70 -37.88
N LEU A 566 35.01 -33.70 -38.75
CA LEU A 566 35.35 -33.49 -40.16
C LEU A 566 34.23 -32.84 -40.97
N THR A 567 32.97 -33.03 -40.56
CA THR A 567 31.78 -32.43 -41.21
C THR A 567 31.31 -31.12 -40.57
N GLY A 568 31.99 -30.63 -39.52
CA GLY A 568 31.65 -29.37 -38.84
C GLY A 568 30.47 -29.46 -37.87
N MET A 569 30.09 -30.66 -37.43
CA MET A 569 29.05 -30.91 -36.41
C MET A 569 29.66 -30.86 -35.00
N GLU A 570 30.11 -29.67 -34.60
CA GLU A 570 30.91 -29.46 -33.39
C GLU A 570 30.17 -29.76 -32.08
N ALA A 571 28.85 -29.52 -32.02
CA ALA A 571 28.06 -29.73 -30.82
C ALA A 571 27.85 -31.22 -30.55
N VAL A 572 27.57 -32.00 -31.59
CA VAL A 572 27.51 -33.47 -31.49
C VAL A 572 28.87 -34.07 -31.15
N ALA A 573 29.94 -33.59 -31.80
CA ALA A 573 31.30 -34.05 -31.51
C ALA A 573 31.74 -33.78 -30.06
N SER A 574 31.33 -32.63 -29.51
CA SER A 574 31.59 -32.26 -28.11
C SER A 574 30.81 -33.16 -27.15
N LEU A 575 29.54 -33.43 -27.43
CA LEU A 575 28.71 -34.34 -26.62
C LEU A 575 29.25 -35.79 -26.64
N LEU A 576 29.69 -36.28 -27.81
CA LEU A 576 30.31 -37.60 -27.93
C LEU A 576 31.62 -37.69 -27.14
N LYS A 577 32.41 -36.60 -27.09
CA LYS A 577 33.63 -36.52 -26.28
C LYS A 577 33.32 -36.62 -24.78
N GLU A 578 32.29 -35.91 -24.31
CA GLU A 578 31.87 -35.93 -22.90
C GLU A 578 31.29 -37.28 -22.47
N ALA A 579 30.64 -37.99 -23.40
CA ALA A 579 30.07 -39.32 -23.15
C ALA A 579 31.12 -40.46 -23.18
N MET A 580 32.38 -40.20 -23.57
CA MET A 580 33.47 -41.18 -23.58
C MET A 580 34.25 -41.10 -22.25
N PRO A 581 34.12 -42.09 -21.34
CA PRO A 581 34.92 -42.16 -20.12
C PRO A 581 36.41 -42.40 -20.39
#